data_AF-A0A819JQI2-F1
#
_entry.id   AF-A0A819JQI2-F1
#
_cell.length_a   1.000
_cell.length_b   1.000
_cell.length_c   1.000
_cell.angle_alpha   90.00
_cell.angle_beta   90.00
_cell.angle_gamma   90.00
#
_symmetry.space_group_name_H-M   'P 1'
#
loop_
_entity.id
_entity.type
_entity.pdbx_description
1 polymer ?
#
loop_
_entity_poly.entity_id
_entity_poly.type
_entity_poly.pdbx_seq_one_letter_code
_entity_poly.pdbx_strand_id
1 'polypeptide(L)'
;MVYNELPSVLNDNQRQNYLKVSYVQLEQLTKYLKHFHDVIEKLSCENTPTIHLVIPYKQLLINRSNENDDDHYDLVQLKRFISKHLQDYWCI
;
A
#
# COMPACT_ATOMS: atom_id res chain seq x y z
N MET A 1 -1.12 33.99 25.39
CA MET A 1 -0.71 33.09 24.30
C MET A 1 -0.38 31.74 24.93
N VAL A 2 -1.20 30.72 24.71
CA VAL A 2 -0.90 29.37 25.20
C VAL A 2 -0.64 28.52 23.97
N TYR A 3 0.64 28.27 23.70
CA TYR A 3 1.05 27.31 22.67
C TYR A 3 0.73 25.92 23.22
N ASN A 4 -0.44 25.38 22.86
CA ASN A 4 -0.76 23.97 23.00
C ASN A 4 0.03 23.17 21.95
N GLU A 5 1.36 23.18 22.04
CA GLU A 5 2.16 22.28 21.23
C GLU A 5 2.17 20.92 21.93
N LEU A 6 1.36 20.00 21.40
CA LEU A 6 1.49 18.58 21.68
C LEU A 6 2.97 18.18 21.46
N PRO A 7 3.59 17.45 22.40
CA PRO A 7 4.99 17.07 22.26
C PRO A 7 5.21 16.35 20.93
N SER A 8 6.20 16.82 20.17
CA SER A 8 6.57 16.20 18.90
C SER A 8 7.07 14.78 19.16
N VAL A 9 6.25 13.78 18.80
CA VAL A 9 6.66 12.37 18.83
C VAL A 9 7.84 12.11 17.87
N LEU A 10 8.05 13.02 16.92
CA LEU A 10 9.07 12.94 15.88
C LEU A 10 10.22 13.92 16.17
N ASN A 11 11.46 13.46 16.05
CA ASN A 11 12.63 14.34 16.09
C ASN A 11 12.72 15.21 14.82
N ASP A 12 13.57 16.24 14.82
CA ASP A 12 13.64 17.21 13.73
C ASP A 12 13.93 16.58 12.36
N ASN A 13 14.76 15.54 12.30
CA ASN A 13 15.05 14.82 11.06
C ASN A 13 13.84 14.03 10.55
N GLN A 14 13.11 13.35 11.44
CA GLN A 14 11.87 12.66 11.11
C GLN A 14 10.80 13.67 10.64
N ARG A 15 10.68 14.81 11.32
CA ARG A 15 9.76 15.89 10.96
C ARG A 15 10.08 16.47 9.59
N GLN A 16 11.35 16.77 9.29
CA GLN A 16 11.79 17.27 7.98
C GLN A 16 11.56 16.26 6.86
N ASN A 17 11.69 14.96 7.13
CA ASN A 17 11.37 13.92 6.14
C ASN A 17 9.85 13.73 5.97
N TYR A 18 9.07 13.84 7.06
CA TYR A 18 7.61 13.78 6.99
C TYR A 18 7.02 14.97 6.22
N LEU A 19 7.60 16.16 6.39
CA LEU A 19 7.23 17.37 5.65
C LEU A 19 7.54 17.29 4.14
N LYS A 20 8.38 16.35 3.70
CA LYS A 20 8.68 16.12 2.28
C LYS A 20 7.68 15.20 1.59
N VAL A 21 6.82 14.51 2.33
CA VAL A 21 5.82 13.64 1.73
C VAL A 21 4.71 14.52 1.16
N SER A 22 4.57 14.51 -0.17
CA SER A 22 3.55 15.31 -0.83
C SER A 22 2.17 14.67 -0.65
N TYR A 23 1.12 15.49 -0.64
CA TYR A 23 -0.26 15.00 -0.65
C TYR A 23 -0.51 14.02 -1.81
N VAL A 24 0.07 14.29 -2.98
CA VAL A 24 -0.04 13.43 -4.18
C VAL A 24 0.57 12.05 -3.93
N GLN A 25 1.73 11.97 -3.28
CA GLN A 25 2.36 10.69 -2.92
C GLN A 25 1.48 9.89 -1.95
N LEU A 26 0.94 10.54 -0.92
CA LEU A 26 0.02 9.88 0.04
C LEU A 26 -1.26 9.41 -0.64
N GLU A 27 -1.82 10.22 -1.54
CA GLU A 27 -3.02 9.86 -2.28
C GLU A 27 -2.76 8.65 -3.18
N GLN A 28 -1.63 8.62 -3.91
CA GLN A 28 -1.27 7.48 -4.74
C GLN A 28 -1.02 6.21 -3.92
N LEU A 29 -0.32 6.32 -2.79
CA LEU A 29 -0.07 5.21 -1.88
C LEU A 29 -1.36 4.64 -1.30
N THR A 30 -2.25 5.50 -0.80
CA THR A 30 -3.53 5.06 -0.21
C THR A 30 -4.45 4.43 -1.26
N LYS A 31 -4.50 4.97 -2.48
CA LYS A 31 -5.21 4.35 -3.61
C LYS A 31 -4.66 2.96 -3.94
N TYR A 32 -3.34 2.81 -3.95
CA TYR A 32 -2.71 1.51 -4.22
C TYR A 32 -2.97 0.49 -3.11
N LEU A 33 -2.82 0.88 -1.84
CA LEU A 33 -3.08 0.01 -0.68
C LEU A 33 -4.55 -0.45 -0.60
N LYS A 34 -5.49 0.36 -1.10
CA LYS A 34 -6.91 -0.01 -1.14
C LYS A 34 -7.15 -1.34 -1.88
N HIS A 35 -6.40 -1.63 -2.93
CA HIS A 35 -6.53 -2.90 -3.65
C HIS A 35 -6.29 -4.13 -2.75
N PHE A 36 -5.36 -4.03 -1.80
CA PHE A 36 -5.06 -5.11 -0.85
C PHE A 36 -6.17 -5.24 0.19
N HIS A 37 -6.66 -4.11 0.69
CA HIS A 37 -7.79 -4.08 1.62
C HIS A 37 -9.01 -4.78 1.01
N ASP A 38 -9.38 -4.44 -0.22
CA ASP A 38 -10.53 -5.02 -0.92
C ASP A 38 -10.35 -6.55 -1.10
N VAL A 39 -9.13 -7.01 -1.41
CA VAL A 39 -8.84 -8.45 -1.55
C VAL A 39 -8.95 -9.18 -0.21
N ILE A 40 -8.38 -8.62 0.85
CA ILE A 40 -8.42 -9.21 2.20
C ILE A 40 -9.87 -9.32 2.67
N GLU A 41 -10.67 -8.27 2.49
CA GLU A 41 -12.09 -8.27 2.84
C GLU A 41 -12.85 -9.39 2.11
N LYS A 42 -12.58 -9.57 0.81
CA LYS A 42 -13.22 -10.62 0.01
C LYS A 42 -12.78 -12.02 0.40
N LEU A 43 -11.48 -12.24 0.64
CA LEU A 43 -10.95 -13.56 0.98
C LEU A 43 -11.29 -13.98 2.41
N SER A 44 -11.48 -13.03 3.33
CA SER A 44 -11.79 -13.28 4.74
C SER A 44 -13.29 -13.48 5.01
N CYS A 45 -14.12 -13.61 3.99
CA CYS A 45 -15.56 -13.78 4.16
C CYS A 45 -15.88 -15.15 4.78
N GLU A 46 -16.43 -15.15 5.99
CA GLU A 46 -16.78 -16.37 6.74
C GLU A 46 -18.02 -17.09 6.17
N ASN A 47 -18.86 -16.36 5.43
CA ASN A 47 -20.16 -16.86 4.97
C ASN A 47 -20.08 -17.65 3.66
N THR A 48 -18.97 -17.56 2.93
CA THR A 48 -18.83 -18.17 1.60
C THR A 48 -17.42 -18.73 1.43
N PRO A 49 -17.23 -19.97 0.96
CA PRO A 49 -15.89 -20.49 0.71
C PRO A 49 -15.13 -19.67 -0.34
N THR A 50 -13.98 -19.12 0.02
CA THR A 50 -13.21 -18.19 -0.84
C THR A 50 -11.93 -18.77 -1.43
N ILE A 51 -11.58 -20.03 -1.13
CA ILE A 51 -10.30 -20.63 -1.51
C ILE A 51 -10.03 -20.60 -3.03
N HIS A 52 -11.09 -20.79 -3.83
CA HIS A 52 -11.03 -20.73 -5.29
C HIS A 52 -10.71 -19.33 -5.84
N LEU A 53 -10.85 -18.28 -5.01
CA LEU A 53 -10.57 -16.89 -5.37
C LEU A 53 -9.13 -16.47 -5.06
N VAL A 54 -8.38 -17.26 -4.28
CA VAL A 54 -7.02 -16.90 -3.83
C VAL A 54 -6.08 -16.69 -5.03
N ILE A 55 -6.07 -17.62 -6.00
CA ILE A 55 -5.24 -17.51 -7.21
C ILE A 55 -5.66 -16.31 -8.07
N PRO A 56 -6.95 -16.12 -8.43
CA PRO A 56 -7.41 -14.93 -9.15
C PRO A 56 -7.04 -13.61 -8.48
N TYR A 57 -7.19 -13.50 -7.16
CA TYR A 57 -6.87 -12.28 -6.43
C TYR A 57 -5.37 -12.03 -6.31
N LYS A 58 -4.54 -13.07 -6.17
CA LYS A 58 -3.09 -12.94 -6.29
C LYS A 58 -2.71 -12.33 -7.64
N GLN A 59 -3.26 -12.85 -8.74
CA GLN A 59 -2.99 -12.32 -10.07
C GLN A 59 -3.50 -10.87 -10.24
N LEU A 60 -4.66 -10.54 -9.67
CA LEU A 60 -5.17 -9.18 -9.66
C LEU A 60 -4.19 -8.20 -9.00
N LEU A 61 -3.66 -8.55 -7.82
CA LEU A 61 -2.71 -7.70 -7.10
C LEU A 61 -1.38 -7.53 -7.86
N ILE A 62 -0.90 -8.59 -8.51
CA ILE A 62 0.28 -8.51 -9.39
C ILE A 62 0.00 -7.53 -10.54
N ASN A 63 -1.13 -7.68 -11.23
CA ASN A 63 -1.51 -6.80 -12.34
C ASN A 63 -1.65 -5.32 -11.89
N ARG A 64 -2.19 -5.08 -10.69
CA ARG A 64 -2.30 -3.73 -10.09
C ARG A 64 -0.96 -3.16 -9.66
N SER A 65 0.06 -4.00 -9.53
CA SER A 65 1.44 -3.63 -9.21
C SER A 65 2.29 -3.38 -10.46
N ASN A 66 1.69 -3.38 -11.66
CA ASN A 66 2.36 -2.89 -12.85
C ASN A 66 2.60 -1.37 -12.76
N GLU A 67 3.70 -0.94 -13.36
CA GLU A 67 4.12 0.45 -13.43
C GLU A 67 3.17 1.25 -14.32
N ASN A 68 2.78 2.44 -13.88
CA ASN A 68 2.14 3.44 -14.72
C ASN A 68 3.09 4.63 -14.88
N ASP A 69 3.05 5.29 -16.04
CA ASP A 69 3.91 6.44 -16.35
C ASP A 69 3.71 7.64 -15.40
N ASP A 70 2.53 7.74 -14.76
CA ASP A 70 2.17 8.81 -13.82
C ASP A 70 2.49 8.47 -12.34
N ASP A 71 3.02 7.28 -12.06
CA ASP A 71 3.32 6.88 -10.68
C ASP A 71 4.53 7.64 -10.14
N HIS A 72 4.46 8.07 -8.88
CA HIS A 72 5.64 8.59 -8.19
C HIS A 72 6.73 7.51 -8.10
N TYR A 73 8.00 7.92 -8.18
CA TYR A 73 9.15 7.00 -8.15
C TYR A 73 9.11 6.00 -6.98
N ASP A 74 8.81 6.48 -5.76
CA ASP A 74 8.73 5.62 -4.58
C ASP A 74 7.58 4.59 -4.67
N LEU A 75 6.47 4.96 -5.32
CA LEU A 75 5.36 4.02 -5.55
C LEU A 75 5.78 2.94 -6.55
N VAL A 76 6.52 3.31 -7.60
CA VAL A 76 7.08 2.34 -8.56
C VAL A 76 7.98 1.34 -7.85
N GLN A 77 8.88 1.80 -6.96
CA GLN A 77 9.73 0.90 -6.18
C GLN A 77 8.91 -0.03 -5.27
N LEU A 78 7.90 0.50 -4.59
CA LEU A 78 7.00 -0.30 -3.76
C LEU A 78 6.25 -1.36 -4.58
N LYS A 79 5.68 -0.97 -5.72
CA LYS A 79 4.97 -1.86 -6.64
C LYS A 79 5.85 -3.00 -7.12
N ARG A 80 7.11 -2.71 -7.51
CA ARG A 80 8.10 -3.73 -7.88
C ARG A 80 8.38 -4.70 -6.74
N PHE A 81 8.63 -4.15 -5.54
CA PHE A 81 8.90 -4.95 -4.35
C PHE A 81 7.73 -5.90 -4.04
N ILE A 82 6.51 -5.36 -4.01
CA ILE A 82 5.31 -6.17 -3.71
C ILE A 82 5.03 -7.19 -4.82
N SER A 83 5.12 -6.81 -6.10
CA SER A 83 4.90 -7.74 -7.22
C SER A 83 5.83 -8.95 -7.12
N LYS A 84 7.13 -8.71 -6.87
CA LYS A 84 8.10 -9.78 -6.60
C LYS A 84 7.72 -10.61 -5.38
N HIS A 85 7.36 -9.96 -4.26
CA HIS A 85 7.01 -10.66 -3.03
C HIS A 85 5.76 -11.55 -3.18
N LEU A 86 4.74 -11.08 -3.91
CA LEU A 86 3.54 -11.84 -4.24
C LEU A 86 3.90 -13.08 -5.08
N GLN A 87 4.79 -12.95 -6.05
CA GLN A 87 5.23 -14.07 -6.89
C GLN A 87 6.02 -15.11 -6.08
N ASP A 88 7.01 -14.65 -5.30
CA ASP A 88 7.99 -15.49 -4.63
C ASP A 88 7.44 -16.16 -3.35
N TYR A 89 6.55 -15.49 -2.59
CA TYR A 89 6.20 -15.92 -1.22
C TYR A 89 4.75 -16.33 -1.03
N TRP A 90 3.82 -15.85 -1.86
CA TRP A 90 2.43 -16.30 -1.77
C TRP A 90 2.27 -17.64 -2.49
N CYS A 91 2.84 -18.69 -1.91
CA CYS A 91 2.68 -20.07 -2.35
C CYS A 91 1.27 -20.54 -1.97
N ILE A 92 0.55 -21.08 -2.96
CA ILE A 92 -0.80 -21.65 -2.82
C ILE A 92 -0.70 -23.12 -3.13
#